data_AF-A0A1Q8CUJ0-F1
#
_entry.id   AF-A0A1Q8CUJ0-F1
#
_cell.length_a   1.000
_cell.length_b   1.000
_cell.length_c   1.000
_cell.angle_alpha   90.00
_cell.angle_beta   90.00
_cell.angle_gamma   90.00
#
_symmetry.space_group_name_H-M   'P 1'
#
loop_
_entity.id
_entity.type
_entity.pdbx_description
1 polymer ?
#
loop_
_entity_poly.entity_id
_entity_poly.type
_entity_poly.pdbx_seq_one_letter_code
_entity_poly.pdbx_strand_id
1 'polypeptide(L)'
;MRLPSDIVQLLTTYIRVEMREIEEPPGYDPRRVYNLYGQATSNPHEFLKAVADAVLPAGGEAARGGARLVWELLSVDLFRVDHNAKAMLEEGVRWACSNNRELVGYETDHSSSWRTPR
;
A
#
# COMPACT_ATOMS: atom_id res chain seq x y z
N MET A 1 1.07 -12.17 13.88
CA MET A 1 1.44 -10.74 13.98
C MET A 1 0.26 -9.86 14.45
N ARG A 2 0.48 -8.70 15.12
CA ARG A 2 -0.59 -7.76 15.50
C ARG A 2 -0.29 -6.35 14.96
N LEU A 3 -1.07 -5.92 13.97
CA LEU A 3 -1.03 -4.56 13.43
C LEU A 3 -1.70 -3.56 14.38
N PRO A 4 -1.39 -2.25 14.27
CA PRO A 4 -2.18 -1.21 14.91
C PRO A 4 -3.67 -1.34 14.56
N SER A 5 -4.57 -1.10 15.51
CA SER A 5 -6.01 -1.23 15.29
C SER A 5 -6.56 -0.24 14.26
N ASP A 6 -5.85 0.86 14.04
CA ASP A 6 -6.18 1.91 13.08
C ASP A 6 -5.38 1.80 11.77
N ILE A 7 -4.78 0.65 11.46
CA ILE A 7 -3.91 0.47 10.29
C ILE A 7 -4.57 0.91 8.98
N VAL A 8 -5.86 0.63 8.78
CA VAL A 8 -6.62 1.07 7.60
C VAL A 8 -6.66 2.60 7.52
N GLN A 9 -7.02 3.26 8.62
CA GLN A 9 -7.08 4.72 8.67
C GLN A 9 -5.69 5.34 8.49
N LEU A 10 -4.67 4.75 9.12
CA LEU A 10 -3.28 5.16 8.99
C LEU A 10 -2.83 5.15 7.53
N LEU A 11 -3.01 4.02 6.83
CA LEU A 11 -2.55 3.86 5.45
C LEU A 11 -3.35 4.70 4.45
N THR A 12 -4.66 4.85 4.65
CA THR A 12 -5.49 5.74 3.85
C THR A 12 -5.08 7.20 4.03
N THR A 13 -4.80 7.63 5.27
CA THR A 13 -4.34 9.01 5.53
C THR A 13 -2.96 9.24 4.94
N TYR A 14 -2.06 8.27 5.14
CA TYR A 14 -0.70 8.31 4.62
C TYR A 14 -0.68 8.49 3.10
N ILE A 15 -1.44 7.69 2.35
CA ILE A 15 -1.47 7.82 0.89
C ILE A 15 -2.10 9.15 0.44
N ARG A 16 -3.16 9.63 1.09
CA ARG A 16 -3.78 10.92 0.75
C ARG A 16 -2.83 12.09 0.95
N VAL A 17 -2.06 12.08 2.04
CA VAL A 17 -1.05 13.11 2.33
C VAL A 17 0.09 13.03 1.32
N GLU A 18 0.64 11.84 1.07
CA GLU A 18 1.72 11.63 0.10
C GLU A 18 1.32 12.11 -1.31
N MET A 19 0.08 11.85 -1.71
CA MET A 19 -0.47 12.28 -2.99
C MET A 19 -0.91 13.75 -3.02
N ARG A 20 -0.71 14.49 -1.92
CA ARG A 20 -1.14 15.89 -1.74
C ARG A 20 -2.64 16.08 -2.02
N GLU A 21 -3.44 15.04 -1.78
CA GLU A 21 -4.90 15.08 -1.93
C GLU A 21 -5.58 15.76 -0.74
N ILE A 22 -4.91 15.76 0.41
CA ILE A 22 -5.32 16.47 1.63
C ILE A 22 -4.13 17.20 2.23
N GLU A 23 -4.40 18.25 3.01
CA GLU A 23 -3.43 18.78 3.95
C GLU A 23 -3.17 17.78 5.08
N GLU A 24 -1.96 17.81 5.65
CA GLU A 24 -1.62 16.99 6.81
C GLU A 24 -2.58 17.29 7.97
N PRO A 25 -3.37 16.31 8.44
CA PRO A 25 -4.30 16.56 9.52
C PRO A 25 -3.55 16.83 10.83
N PRO A 26 -4.09 17.65 11.76
CA PRO A 26 -3.47 17.88 13.05
C PRO A 26 -3.15 16.57 13.79
N GLY A 27 -1.90 16.40 14.23
CA GLY A 27 -1.46 15.18 14.91
C GLY A 27 -1.13 14.00 13.98
N TYR A 28 -1.13 14.21 12.67
CA TYR A 28 -0.54 13.27 11.72
C TYR A 28 0.94 13.08 12.01
N ASP A 29 1.38 11.82 12.06
CA ASP A 29 2.79 11.46 12.22
C ASP A 29 3.15 10.34 11.22
N PRO A 30 3.88 10.65 10.14
CA PRO A 30 4.29 9.64 9.17
C PRO A 30 5.25 8.60 9.79
N ARG A 31 5.87 8.89 10.94
CA ARG A 31 6.73 7.92 11.67
C ARG A 31 5.97 6.70 12.15
N ARG A 32 4.65 6.80 12.30
CA ARG A 32 3.80 5.63 12.61
C ARG A 32 3.89 4.55 11.54
N VAL A 33 4.10 4.93 10.27
CA VAL A 33 4.36 3.99 9.17
C VAL A 33 5.73 3.34 9.34
N TYR A 34 6.78 4.15 9.56
CA TYR A 34 8.14 3.63 9.74
C TYR A 34 8.30 2.75 10.99
N ASN A 35 7.51 2.95 12.03
CA ASN A 35 7.47 2.07 13.21
C ASN A 35 7.06 0.63 12.89
N LEU A 36 6.46 0.38 11.72
CA LEU A 36 6.13 -0.96 11.24
C LEU A 36 7.35 -1.69 10.64
N TYR A 37 8.45 -0.99 10.35
CA TYR A 37 9.62 -1.56 9.68
C TYR A 37 10.19 -2.80 10.38
N GLY A 38 10.27 -2.78 11.73
CA GLY A 38 10.74 -3.94 12.49
C GLY A 38 9.82 -5.16 12.37
N GLN A 39 8.51 -4.96 12.24
CA GLN A 39 7.56 -6.05 12.00
C GLN A 39 7.63 -6.54 10.56
N ALA A 40 7.71 -5.60 9.62
CA ALA A 40 7.79 -5.88 8.19
C ALA A 40 9.04 -6.72 7.85
N THR A 41 10.21 -6.37 8.42
CA THR A 41 11.48 -7.05 8.11
C THR A 41 11.69 -8.35 8.88
N SER A 42 11.12 -8.50 10.07
CA SER A 42 11.27 -9.73 10.88
C SER A 42 10.45 -10.91 10.35
N ASN A 43 9.27 -10.65 9.78
CA ASN A 43 8.47 -11.68 9.11
C ASN A 43 7.64 -11.07 7.95
N PRO A 44 8.25 -10.87 6.76
CA PRO A 44 7.61 -10.19 5.64
C PRO A 44 6.31 -10.85 5.19
N HIS A 45 6.25 -12.19 5.15
CA HIS A 45 5.05 -12.90 4.68
C HIS A 45 3.87 -12.76 5.63
N GLU A 46 4.07 -12.91 6.95
CA GLU A 46 3.00 -12.66 7.92
C GLU A 46 2.57 -11.20 7.94
N PHE A 47 3.52 -10.28 7.77
CA PHE A 47 3.23 -8.85 7.69
C PHE A 47 2.35 -8.54 6.48
N LEU A 48 2.76 -8.98 5.28
CA LEU A 48 2.01 -8.77 4.05
C LEU A 48 0.61 -9.35 4.12
N LYS A 49 0.47 -10.58 4.65
CA LYS A 49 -0.84 -11.19 4.86
C LYS A 49 -1.70 -10.35 5.80
N ALA A 50 -1.17 -9.94 6.96
CA ALA A 50 -1.93 -9.17 7.94
C ALA A 50 -2.37 -7.81 7.39
N VAL A 51 -1.52 -7.14 6.61
CA VAL A 51 -1.86 -5.86 5.98
C VAL A 51 -2.94 -6.08 4.91
N ALA A 52 -2.78 -7.07 4.03
CA ALA A 52 -3.75 -7.37 2.99
C ALA A 52 -5.13 -7.75 3.57
N ASP A 53 -5.17 -8.60 4.59
CA ASP A 53 -6.40 -8.97 5.32
C ASP A 53 -7.12 -7.74 5.88
N ALA A 54 -6.39 -6.68 6.26
CA ALA A 54 -6.96 -5.45 6.79
C ALA A 54 -7.43 -4.48 5.69
N VAL A 55 -6.64 -4.27 4.64
CA VAL A 55 -6.88 -3.20 3.66
C VAL A 55 -7.73 -3.64 2.46
N LEU A 56 -7.65 -4.89 2.02
CA LEU A 56 -8.43 -5.36 0.87
C LEU A 56 -9.96 -5.29 1.13
N PRO A 57 -10.47 -5.66 2.33
CA PRO A 57 -11.90 -5.48 2.63
C PRO A 57 -12.32 -4.02 2.78
N ALA A 58 -11.41 -3.14 3.18
CA ALA A 58 -11.68 -1.70 3.33
C ALA A 58 -11.74 -0.98 1.96
N GLY A 59 -11.15 -1.58 0.92
CA GLY A 59 -11.30 -1.16 -0.47
C GLY A 59 -10.08 -0.47 -1.07
N GLY A 60 -10.29 0.02 -2.30
CA GLY A 60 -9.25 0.48 -3.22
C GLY A 60 -8.22 1.48 -2.69
N GLU A 61 -8.68 2.48 -1.96
CA GLU A 61 -7.78 3.51 -1.43
C GLU A 61 -6.89 2.98 -0.30
N ALA A 62 -7.45 2.18 0.60
CA ALA A 62 -6.68 1.53 1.66
C ALA A 62 -5.69 0.52 1.07
N ALA A 63 -6.10 -0.24 0.06
CA ALA A 63 -5.24 -1.17 -0.66
C ALA A 63 -4.08 -0.44 -1.36
N ARG A 64 -4.34 0.73 -1.97
CA ARG A 64 -3.31 1.59 -2.55
C ARG A 64 -2.29 2.05 -1.50
N GLY A 65 -2.76 2.44 -0.31
CA GLY A 65 -1.88 2.76 0.83
C GLY A 65 -1.09 1.54 1.34
N GLY A 66 -1.71 0.36 1.35
CA GLY A 66 -1.03 -0.91 1.64
C GLY A 66 0.07 -1.24 0.62
N ALA A 67 -0.18 -1.04 -0.67
CA ALA A 67 0.85 -1.20 -1.70
C ALA A 67 1.99 -0.18 -1.50
N ARG A 68 1.68 1.10 -1.24
CA ARG A 68 2.72 2.10 -0.93
C ARG A 68 3.57 1.68 0.27
N LEU A 69 2.96 1.14 1.32
CA LEU A 69 3.66 0.61 2.50
C LEU A 69 4.66 -0.49 2.15
N VAL A 70 4.28 -1.43 1.27
CA VAL A 70 5.18 -2.51 0.81
C VAL A 70 6.38 -1.93 0.06
N TRP A 71 6.13 -0.96 -0.83
CA TRP A 71 7.21 -0.27 -1.55
C TRP A 71 8.15 0.47 -0.59
N GLU A 72 7.61 1.11 0.44
CA GLU A 72 8.37 1.92 1.39
C GLU A 72 9.21 1.09 2.37
N LEU A 73 8.61 0.03 2.94
CA LEU A 73 9.23 -0.69 4.07
C LEU A 73 9.95 -1.97 3.67
N LEU A 74 9.67 -2.48 2.46
CA LEU A 74 10.17 -3.77 2.01
C LEU A 74 10.89 -3.62 0.67
N SER A 75 10.68 -4.57 -0.25
CA SER A 75 11.30 -4.59 -1.57
C SER A 75 10.24 -4.59 -2.66
N VAL A 76 10.53 -3.86 -3.73
CA VAL A 76 9.73 -3.84 -4.97
C VAL A 76 9.56 -5.21 -5.61
N ASP A 77 10.45 -6.17 -5.33
CA ASP A 77 10.36 -7.53 -5.85
C ASP A 77 9.20 -8.32 -5.23
N LEU A 78 8.72 -7.92 -4.04
CA LEU A 78 7.62 -8.61 -3.37
C LEU A 78 6.31 -8.53 -4.17
N PHE A 79 6.10 -7.47 -4.96
CA PHE A 79 4.95 -7.39 -5.86
C PHE A 79 4.96 -8.45 -6.98
N ARG A 80 6.12 -9.07 -7.26
CA ARG A 80 6.26 -10.13 -8.27
C ARG A 80 6.08 -11.52 -7.67
N VAL A 81 6.45 -11.71 -6.41
CA VAL A 81 6.54 -13.04 -5.77
C VAL A 81 5.51 -13.28 -4.68
N ASP A 82 4.97 -12.23 -4.06
CA ASP A 82 3.99 -12.34 -2.97
C ASP A 82 2.59 -11.93 -3.45
N HIS A 83 1.63 -12.86 -3.32
CA HIS A 83 0.26 -12.66 -3.80
C HIS A 83 -0.49 -11.56 -3.03
N ASN A 84 -0.17 -11.33 -1.76
CA ASN A 84 -0.81 -10.28 -0.96
C ASN A 84 -0.33 -8.89 -1.39
N ALA A 85 0.99 -8.74 -1.59
CA ALA A 85 1.58 -7.52 -2.12
C ALA A 85 0.97 -7.20 -3.50
N LYS A 86 0.91 -8.20 -4.38
CA LYS A 86 0.33 -8.07 -5.72
C LYS A 86 -1.16 -7.68 -5.67
N ALA A 87 -1.97 -8.35 -4.85
CA ALA A 87 -3.39 -8.07 -4.73
C ALA A 87 -3.67 -6.63 -4.26
N MET A 88 -2.91 -6.14 -3.27
CA MET A 88 -3.02 -4.74 -2.82
C MET A 88 -2.67 -3.75 -3.92
N LEU A 89 -1.63 -4.04 -4.72
CA LEU A 89 -1.22 -3.20 -5.84
C LEU A 89 -2.29 -3.19 -6.94
N GLU A 90 -2.78 -4.35 -7.38
CA GLU A 90 -3.83 -4.48 -8.39
C GLU A 90 -5.11 -3.72 -7.98
N GLU A 91 -5.53 -3.91 -6.73
CA GLU A 91 -6.70 -3.25 -6.16
C GLU A 91 -6.53 -1.73 -6.12
N GLY A 92 -5.37 -1.25 -5.65
CA GLY A 92 -5.05 0.17 -5.58
C GLY A 92 -4.97 0.83 -6.95
N VAL A 93 -4.34 0.17 -7.93
CA VAL A 93 -4.26 0.63 -9.33
C VAL A 93 -5.64 0.70 -9.95
N ARG A 94 -6.44 -0.37 -9.80
CA ARG A 94 -7.81 -0.41 -10.34
C ARG A 94 -8.64 0.74 -9.78
N TRP A 95 -8.59 0.97 -8.47
CA TRP A 95 -9.28 2.09 -7.84
C TRP A 95 -8.78 3.44 -8.34
N ALA A 96 -7.46 3.64 -8.43
CA ALA A 96 -6.89 4.89 -8.90
C ALA A 96 -7.36 5.20 -10.33
N CYS A 97 -7.32 4.21 -11.23
CA CYS A 97 -7.84 4.36 -12.59
C CYS A 97 -9.35 4.65 -12.62
N SER A 98 -10.16 3.93 -11.83
CA SER A 98 -11.62 4.18 -11.77
C SER A 98 -11.99 5.55 -11.20
N ASN A 99 -11.10 6.17 -10.43
CA ASN A 99 -11.31 7.48 -9.80
C ASN A 99 -10.51 8.61 -10.46
N ASN A 100 -9.91 8.38 -11.64
CA ASN A 100 -9.06 9.33 -12.36
C ASN A 100 -7.93 9.91 -11.48
N ARG A 101 -7.36 9.08 -10.59
CA ARG A 101 -6.21 9.44 -9.76
C ARG A 101 -4.91 9.15 -10.51
N GLU A 102 -3.93 10.04 -10.31
CA GLU A 102 -2.59 9.88 -10.87
C GLU A 102 -1.87 8.68 -10.24
N LEU A 103 -1.12 7.94 -11.05
CA LEU A 103 -0.19 6.88 -10.61
C LEU A 103 1.20 7.50 -10.44
N VAL A 104 1.92 7.17 -9.37
CA VAL A 104 3.04 8.00 -8.86
C VAL A 104 4.37 7.24 -8.76
N GLY A 105 4.59 6.26 -9.64
CA GLY A 105 5.88 5.58 -9.74
C GLY A 105 5.82 4.13 -9.30
N TYR A 106 5.44 3.85 -8.06
CA TYR A 106 5.38 2.47 -7.55
C TYR A 106 4.29 1.63 -8.22
N GLU A 107 3.26 2.26 -8.79
CA GLU A 107 2.30 1.56 -9.64
C GLU A 107 2.81 1.35 -11.07
N THR A 108 3.69 2.23 -11.55
CA THR A 108 4.19 2.25 -12.94
C THR A 108 5.47 1.44 -13.15
N ASP A 109 6.34 1.36 -12.14
CA ASP A 109 7.54 0.50 -12.12
C ASP A 109 7.17 -0.98 -12.34
N HIS A 110 5.93 -1.33 -11.99
CA HIS A 110 5.37 -2.66 -12.13
C HIS A 110 4.49 -2.80 -13.37
N SER A 111 3.99 -1.70 -13.95
CA SER A 111 3.10 -1.68 -15.13
C SER A 111 3.74 -2.19 -16.43
N SER A 112 5.07 -2.26 -16.52
CA SER A 112 5.79 -2.76 -17.70
C SER A 112 5.56 -4.26 -17.96
N SER A 113 5.06 -5.03 -16.98
CA SER A 113 4.58 -6.41 -17.17
C SER A 113 3.06 -6.53 -17.41
N TRP A 114 2.32 -5.41 -17.47
CA TRP A 114 0.86 -5.39 -17.65
C TRP A 114 0.46 -4.83 -19.02
N ARG A 115 1.41 -4.30 -19.78
CA ARG A 115 1.22 -4.06 -21.21
C ARG A 115 1.41 -5.38 -21.96
N THR A 116 0.25 -5.93 -22.35
CA THR A 116 -0.06 -6.98 -23.35
C THR A 116 0.14 -8.46 -22.99
N PRO A 117 -0.92 -9.26 -23.21
CA PRO A 117 -0.99 -10.10 -24.39
C PRO A 117 -1.81 -9.39 -25.48
N ARG A 118 -1.35 -9.55 -26.73
CA ARG A 118 -2.16 -9.29 -27.92
C ARG A 118 -3.35 -10.24 -27.96
#